data_AF-A0A0M0JJF6-F1
#
_entry.id   AF-A0A0M0JJF6-F1
#
_cell.length_a   1.000
_cell.length_b   1.000
_cell.length_c   1.000
_cell.angle_alpha   90.00
_cell.angle_beta   90.00
_cell.angle_gamma   90.00
#
_symmetry.space_group_name_H-M   'P 1'
#
loop_
_entity.id
_entity.type
_entity.pdbx_description
1 polymer ?
#
loop_
_entity_poly.entity_id
_entity_poly.type
_entity_poly.pdbx_seq_one_letter_code
_entity_poly.pdbx_strand_id
1 'polypeptide(L)'
;MRLSALQLLLLASSVTRSSAFGDDHMVQDLKASMSNMPAMIRDNVKRFQVGTKQMWLNGKAAGVVRRRVERGGEALSYAELQLLRRSGEDTFKLLRAGAMWLVAPELFPVLLYFYPRALPSTFETETDRERRRGTLARMRTAAALELLSTLEEQKATNTGRKALAAAEQCEAAELLLRAKSSSHALAFVQGRALALAPEAKIYQHYNRIAEREAQKRRPRKDGKVPEVSVGQSSGLGKAALMGLSQPVLKAGCKLIGVSGPQPGMFRRGALGAHLEGLVLEDSILAAQGTSALGREELVEACLDRGFGSTALNDAQLRRLLDEWLHLVRSRGDVAVAGGEGVQGALFEPHRLRLAAMAACATAAVRREADSMSVLPRLVYARS
;
A
#
# COMPACT_ATOMS: atom_id res chain seq x y z
N MET A 1 31.27 -23.66 15.05
CA MET A 1 31.40 -24.96 14.37
C MET A 1 30.77 -24.81 12.99
N ARG A 2 31.56 -24.71 11.92
CA ARG A 2 31.05 -24.58 10.56
C ARG A 2 30.79 -25.97 10.00
N LEU A 3 29.54 -26.33 9.76
CA LEU A 3 29.21 -27.56 9.03
C LEU A 3 29.42 -27.29 7.54
N SER A 4 30.25 -28.11 6.88
CA SER A 4 30.44 -28.01 5.43
C SER A 4 29.16 -28.42 4.69
N ALA A 5 29.01 -28.00 3.42
CA ALA A 5 27.84 -28.36 2.61
C ALA A 5 27.63 -29.89 2.51
N LEU A 6 28.69 -30.68 2.65
CA LEU A 6 28.66 -32.14 2.72
C LEU A 6 28.08 -32.66 4.04
N GLN A 7 28.31 -31.98 5.16
CA GLN A 7 27.74 -32.33 6.46
C GLN A 7 26.24 -32.00 6.53
N LEU A 8 25.80 -30.93 5.87
CA LEU A 8 24.36 -30.66 5.67
C LEU A 8 23.69 -31.71 4.77
N LEU A 9 24.38 -32.20 3.74
CA LEU A 9 23.93 -33.29 2.85
C LEU A 9 23.81 -34.63 3.58
N LEU A 10 24.74 -34.94 4.48
CA LEU A 10 24.71 -36.15 5.32
C LEU A 10 23.62 -36.08 6.40
N LEU A 11 23.40 -34.90 7.00
CA LEU A 11 22.30 -34.69 7.94
C LEU A 11 20.93 -34.79 7.24
N ALA A 12 20.78 -34.19 6.07
CA ALA A 12 19.55 -34.29 5.27
C ALA A 12 19.22 -35.73 4.87
N SER A 13 20.24 -36.51 4.47
CA SER A 13 20.07 -37.92 4.09
C SER A 13 19.84 -38.86 5.28
N SER A 14 20.31 -38.51 6.49
CA SER A 14 19.97 -39.24 7.71
C SER A 14 18.54 -38.99 8.19
N VAL A 15 18.00 -37.78 7.97
CA VAL A 15 16.62 -37.41 8.37
C VAL A 15 15.58 -38.05 7.44
N THR A 16 15.90 -38.24 6.15
CA THR A 16 15.01 -38.90 5.18
C THR A 16 14.83 -40.41 5.38
N ARG A 17 15.62 -41.06 6.26
CA ARG A 17 15.52 -42.51 6.49
C ARG A 17 14.50 -42.89 7.59
N SER A 18 13.90 -41.92 8.27
CA SER A 18 13.00 -42.15 9.41
C SER A 18 11.71 -41.33 9.37
N SER A 19 11.00 -41.36 8.23
CA SER A 19 9.54 -41.17 8.24
C SER A 19 8.95 -41.61 6.90
N ALA A 20 8.07 -42.61 6.98
CA ALA A 20 7.27 -43.07 5.87
C ALA A 20 6.11 -42.08 5.64
N PHE A 21 6.36 -41.01 4.87
CA PHE A 21 5.37 -40.22 4.10
C PHE A 21 6.12 -39.08 3.40
N GLY A 22 6.19 -39.06 2.07
CA GLY A 22 6.81 -37.95 1.34
C GLY A 22 6.91 -38.19 -0.16
N ASP A 23 6.08 -37.46 -0.92
CA ASP A 23 5.89 -37.57 -2.37
C ASP A 23 7.20 -37.56 -3.19
N ASP A 24 7.37 -38.55 -4.07
CA ASP A 24 8.50 -38.64 -5.03
C ASP A 24 8.62 -37.38 -5.92
N HIS A 25 7.50 -36.67 -6.15
CA HIS A 25 7.47 -35.38 -6.83
C HIS A 25 8.27 -34.29 -6.11
N MET A 26 8.23 -34.22 -4.77
CA MET A 26 8.95 -33.21 -4.00
C MET A 26 10.47 -33.45 -4.06
N VAL A 27 10.89 -34.72 -4.05
CA VAL A 27 12.31 -35.11 -4.16
C VAL A 27 12.84 -34.83 -5.57
N GLN A 28 12.04 -35.09 -6.60
CA GLN A 28 12.39 -34.74 -7.98
C GLN A 28 12.46 -33.22 -8.19
N ASP A 29 11.52 -32.44 -7.65
CA ASP A 29 11.54 -30.97 -7.69
C ASP A 29 12.75 -30.41 -6.94
N LEU A 30 13.11 -30.97 -5.78
CA LEU A 30 14.33 -30.60 -5.07
C LEU A 30 15.57 -30.89 -5.92
N LYS A 31 15.65 -32.07 -6.54
CA LYS A 31 16.79 -32.49 -7.35
C LYS A 31 16.94 -31.64 -8.62
N ALA A 32 15.82 -31.28 -9.25
CA ALA A 32 15.78 -30.37 -10.39
C ALA A 32 16.13 -28.92 -10.01
N SER A 33 15.70 -28.47 -8.83
CA SER A 33 16.10 -27.17 -8.28
C SER A 33 17.60 -27.11 -7.95
N MET A 34 18.15 -28.21 -7.42
CA MET A 34 19.57 -28.35 -7.10
C MET A 34 20.47 -28.47 -8.34
N SER A 35 20.03 -29.10 -9.43
CA SER A 35 20.81 -29.17 -10.67
C SER A 35 20.83 -27.82 -11.41
N ASN A 36 19.77 -27.01 -11.27
CA ASN A 36 19.69 -25.66 -11.81
C ASN A 36 20.35 -24.59 -10.93
N MET A 37 20.85 -24.94 -9.74
CA MET A 37 21.50 -24.00 -8.80
C MET A 37 22.64 -23.18 -9.42
N PRO A 38 23.58 -23.73 -10.22
CA PRO A 38 24.67 -22.94 -10.79
C PRO A 38 24.17 -21.87 -11.78
N ALA A 39 23.15 -22.19 -12.57
CA ALA A 39 22.50 -21.24 -13.47
C ALA A 39 21.73 -20.17 -12.67
N MET A 40 20.97 -20.57 -11.66
CA MET A 40 20.25 -19.68 -10.75
C MET A 40 21.20 -18.71 -10.02
N ILE A 41 22.35 -19.19 -9.53
CA ILE A 41 23.37 -18.36 -8.88
C ILE A 41 23.95 -17.35 -9.87
N ARG A 42 24.31 -17.78 -11.08
CA ARG A 42 24.84 -16.89 -12.13
C ARG A 42 23.84 -15.81 -12.51
N ASP A 43 22.57 -16.17 -12.66
CA ASP A 43 21.51 -15.23 -12.98
C ASP A 43 21.26 -14.25 -11.83
N ASN A 44 21.28 -14.72 -10.58
CA ASN A 44 21.19 -13.88 -9.40
C ASN A 44 22.36 -12.90 -9.28
N VAL A 45 23.60 -13.32 -9.60
CA VAL A 45 24.77 -12.43 -9.62
C VAL A 45 24.64 -11.36 -10.71
N LYS A 46 24.23 -11.74 -11.93
CA LYS A 46 23.96 -10.78 -13.01
C LYS A 46 22.87 -9.78 -12.63
N ARG A 47 21.77 -10.26 -12.03
CA ARG A 47 20.68 -9.42 -11.48
C ARG A 47 21.21 -8.45 -10.43
N PHE A 48 22.08 -8.93 -9.53
CA PHE A 48 22.69 -8.10 -8.51
C PHE A 48 23.56 -6.98 -9.12
N GLN A 49 24.35 -7.28 -10.14
CA GLN A 49 25.19 -6.28 -10.82
C GLN A 49 24.35 -5.23 -11.55
N VAL A 50 23.35 -5.67 -12.34
CA VAL A 50 22.45 -4.77 -13.06
C VAL A 50 21.65 -3.90 -12.10
N GLY A 51 21.06 -4.49 -11.06
CA GLY A 51 20.26 -3.77 -10.09
C GLY A 51 21.09 -2.77 -9.26
N THR A 52 22.31 -3.11 -8.88
CA THR A 52 23.21 -2.18 -8.17
C THR A 52 23.58 -0.97 -9.05
N LYS A 53 23.85 -1.20 -10.34
CA LYS A 53 24.10 -0.12 -11.31
C LYS A 53 22.88 0.80 -11.44
N GLN A 54 21.69 0.22 -11.60
CA GLN A 54 20.45 0.98 -11.72
C GLN A 54 20.17 1.79 -10.45
N MET A 55 20.41 1.23 -9.27
CA MET A 55 20.21 1.92 -8.00
C MET A 55 21.12 3.16 -7.88
N TRP A 56 22.38 3.04 -8.33
CA TRP A 56 23.31 4.17 -8.34
C TRP A 56 22.89 5.28 -9.31
N LEU A 57 22.43 4.91 -10.51
CA LEU A 57 21.89 5.87 -11.49
C LEU A 57 20.64 6.58 -10.94
N ASN A 58 19.71 5.81 -10.35
CA ASN A 58 18.51 6.35 -9.71
C ASN A 58 18.89 7.30 -8.55
N GLY A 59 19.88 6.96 -7.73
CA GLY A 59 20.37 7.81 -6.65
C GLY A 59 21.00 9.12 -7.14
N LYS A 60 21.75 9.08 -8.25
CA LYS A 60 22.27 10.29 -8.89
C LYS A 60 21.16 11.18 -9.41
N ALA A 61 20.20 10.62 -10.14
CA ALA A 61 19.06 11.35 -10.68
C ALA A 61 18.21 11.97 -9.56
N ALA A 62 17.92 11.20 -8.50
CA ALA A 62 17.27 11.68 -7.29
C ALA A 62 18.00 12.87 -6.66
N GLY A 63 19.34 12.80 -6.56
CA GLY A 63 20.17 13.90 -6.04
C GLY A 63 20.19 15.16 -6.91
N VAL A 64 19.91 15.05 -8.22
CA VAL A 64 19.76 16.21 -9.12
C VAL A 64 18.40 16.87 -8.90
N VAL A 65 17.32 16.07 -8.90
CA VAL A 65 15.96 16.56 -8.64
C VAL A 65 15.88 17.24 -7.27
N ARG A 66 16.43 16.61 -6.23
CA ARG A 66 16.41 17.16 -4.86
C ARG A 66 17.08 18.54 -4.81
N ARG A 67 18.27 18.67 -5.42
CA ARG A 67 18.98 19.96 -5.51
C ARG A 67 18.26 21.01 -6.34
N ARG A 68 17.49 20.61 -7.36
CA ARG A 68 16.66 21.54 -8.15
C ARG A 68 15.51 22.11 -7.30
N VAL A 69 14.80 21.23 -6.58
CA VAL A 69 13.67 21.63 -5.72
C VAL A 69 14.15 22.49 -4.55
N GLU A 70 15.28 22.14 -3.92
CA GLU A 70 15.87 22.93 -2.83
C GLU A 70 16.25 24.36 -3.23
N ARG A 71 16.61 24.58 -4.50
CA ARG A 71 16.94 25.91 -5.03
C ARG A 71 15.71 26.71 -5.45
N GLY A 72 14.50 26.21 -5.21
CA GLY A 72 13.26 26.86 -5.61
C GLY A 72 12.97 26.77 -7.12
N GLY A 73 13.48 25.72 -7.79
CA GLY A 73 13.17 25.45 -9.19
C GLY A 73 11.74 24.93 -9.39
N GLU A 74 11.48 24.39 -10.58
CA GLU A 74 10.16 23.87 -10.97
C GLU A 74 9.60 22.83 -9.99
N ALA A 75 8.27 22.82 -9.89
CA ALA A 75 7.52 21.87 -9.07
C ALA A 75 7.84 20.42 -9.48
N LEU A 76 7.79 19.53 -8.50
CA LEU A 76 8.12 18.12 -8.67
C LEU A 76 7.09 17.42 -9.56
N SER A 77 7.57 16.65 -10.54
CA SER A 77 6.71 15.78 -11.35
C SER A 77 6.36 14.48 -10.66
N TYR A 78 5.26 13.84 -11.05
CA TYR A 78 4.87 12.54 -10.51
C TYR A 78 5.99 11.49 -10.64
N ALA A 79 6.61 11.40 -11.82
CA ALA A 79 7.73 10.50 -12.07
C ALA A 79 8.94 10.79 -11.16
N GLU A 80 9.21 12.07 -10.92
CA GLU A 80 10.31 12.51 -10.07
C GLU A 80 10.03 12.25 -8.58
N LEU A 81 8.77 12.41 -8.14
CA LEU A 81 8.33 12.03 -6.81
C LEU A 81 8.52 10.53 -6.57
N GLN A 82 8.05 9.70 -7.51
CA GLN A 82 8.23 8.26 -7.43
C GLN A 82 9.72 7.89 -7.41
N LEU A 83 10.55 8.55 -8.22
CA LEU A 83 12.00 8.34 -8.23
C LEU A 83 12.62 8.64 -6.85
N LEU A 84 12.29 9.78 -6.25
CA LEU A 84 12.79 10.16 -4.92
C LEU A 84 12.34 9.18 -3.84
N ARG A 85 11.06 8.81 -3.84
CA ARG A 85 10.47 7.88 -2.87
C ARG A 85 11.08 6.48 -2.99
N ARG A 86 11.13 5.93 -4.21
CA ARG A 86 11.72 4.61 -4.49
C ARG A 86 13.21 4.58 -4.22
N SER A 87 13.96 5.60 -4.61
CA SER A 87 15.40 5.68 -4.34
C SER A 87 15.69 5.70 -2.84
N GLY A 88 14.91 6.46 -2.06
CA GLY A 88 15.01 6.45 -0.60
C GLY A 88 14.67 5.08 0.01
N GLU A 89 13.55 4.48 -0.41
CA GLU A 89 13.10 3.19 0.12
C GLU A 89 14.05 2.03 -0.24
N ASP A 90 14.50 1.97 -1.49
CA ASP A 90 15.42 0.95 -1.99
C ASP A 90 16.83 1.10 -1.37
N THR A 91 17.29 2.33 -1.14
CA THR A 91 18.56 2.58 -0.41
C THR A 91 18.44 2.12 1.05
N PHE A 92 17.31 2.42 1.71
CA PHE A 92 17.11 1.99 3.10
C PHE A 92 16.97 0.46 3.22
N LYS A 93 16.30 -0.19 2.25
CA LYS A 93 16.24 -1.66 2.17
C LYS A 93 17.62 -2.26 2.01
N LEU A 94 18.45 -1.73 1.10
CA LEU A 94 19.82 -2.22 0.91
C LEU A 94 20.66 -2.03 2.17
N LEU A 95 20.59 -0.86 2.80
CA LEU A 95 21.32 -0.58 4.03
C LEU A 95 20.92 -1.55 5.15
N ARG A 96 19.61 -1.78 5.34
CA ARG A 96 19.08 -2.71 6.34
C ARG A 96 19.49 -4.15 6.05
N ALA A 97 19.42 -4.57 4.78
CA ALA A 97 19.85 -5.89 4.33
C ALA A 97 21.36 -6.09 4.56
N GLY A 98 22.19 -5.09 4.21
CA GLY A 98 23.63 -5.12 4.43
C GLY A 98 24.02 -5.14 5.91
N ALA A 99 23.35 -4.34 6.74
CA ALA A 99 23.54 -4.35 8.19
C ALA A 99 23.14 -5.71 8.80
N MET A 100 22.04 -6.31 8.34
CA MET A 100 21.64 -7.66 8.78
C MET A 100 22.65 -8.72 8.34
N TRP A 101 23.15 -8.65 7.10
CA TRP A 101 24.16 -9.57 6.62
C TRP A 101 25.45 -9.49 7.43
N LEU A 102 25.83 -8.28 7.86
CA LEU A 102 27.00 -8.06 8.71
C LEU A 102 26.82 -8.62 10.13
N VAL A 103 25.63 -8.49 10.72
CA VAL A 103 25.32 -8.94 12.09
C VAL A 103 25.02 -10.44 12.15
N ALA A 104 24.25 -10.96 11.18
CA ALA A 104 23.72 -12.32 11.18
C ALA A 104 23.54 -12.86 9.74
N PRO A 105 24.63 -13.27 9.06
CA PRO A 105 24.57 -13.74 7.67
C PRO A 105 23.74 -15.03 7.50
N GLU A 106 23.70 -15.90 8.52
CA GLU A 106 22.91 -17.15 8.50
C GLU A 106 21.39 -16.91 8.58
N LEU A 107 20.97 -15.76 9.14
CA LEU A 107 19.56 -15.39 9.22
C LEU A 107 19.06 -14.71 7.95
N PHE A 108 19.97 -14.24 7.07
CA PHE A 108 19.60 -13.54 5.84
C PHE A 108 18.73 -14.37 4.87
N PRO A 109 19.00 -15.67 4.61
CA PRO A 109 18.11 -16.51 3.81
C PRO A 109 16.72 -16.69 4.44
N VAL A 110 16.67 -16.83 5.77
CA VAL A 110 15.43 -16.94 6.54
C VAL A 110 14.65 -15.61 6.48
N LEU A 111 15.33 -14.47 6.54
CA LEU A 111 14.73 -13.15 6.40
C LEU A 111 14.10 -12.96 5.01
N LEU A 112 14.77 -13.37 3.94
CA LEU A 112 14.21 -13.30 2.59
C LEU A 112 13.00 -14.21 2.41
N TYR A 113 12.96 -15.35 3.10
CA TYR A 113 11.79 -16.23 3.14
C TYR A 113 10.60 -15.58 3.87
N PHE A 114 10.81 -14.97 5.04
CA PHE A 114 9.72 -14.34 5.81
C PHE A 114 9.33 -12.93 5.34
N TYR A 115 10.26 -12.20 4.70
CA TYR A 115 10.06 -10.84 4.21
C TYR A 115 10.40 -10.77 2.71
N PRO A 116 9.55 -11.31 1.84
CA PRO A 116 9.77 -11.29 0.38
C PRO A 116 9.87 -9.87 -0.20
N ARG A 117 9.43 -8.85 0.54
CA ARG A 117 9.51 -7.42 0.20
C ARG A 117 10.82 -6.73 0.66
N ALA A 118 11.77 -7.49 1.20
CA ALA A 118 13.05 -6.96 1.72
C ALA A 118 14.07 -6.64 0.62
N LEU A 119 13.90 -7.23 -0.58
CA LEU A 119 14.74 -6.89 -1.73
C LEU A 119 14.29 -5.56 -2.35
N PRO A 120 15.22 -4.66 -2.69
CA PRO A 120 14.91 -3.44 -3.42
C PRO A 120 14.15 -3.74 -4.71
N SER A 121 13.18 -2.89 -5.06
CA SER A 121 12.34 -3.05 -6.27
C SER A 121 13.16 -3.07 -7.56
N THR A 122 14.39 -2.54 -7.49
CA THR A 122 15.40 -2.53 -8.55
C THR A 122 15.88 -3.93 -8.96
N PHE A 123 15.68 -4.97 -8.13
CA PHE A 123 16.06 -6.36 -8.43
C PHE A 123 14.88 -7.23 -8.91
N GLU A 124 13.67 -6.68 -9.03
CA GLU A 124 12.45 -7.40 -9.37
C GLU A 124 12.33 -7.60 -10.90
N THR A 125 12.09 -8.84 -11.36
CA THR A 125 11.85 -9.13 -12.80
C THR A 125 10.44 -8.74 -13.23
N GLU A 126 10.17 -8.57 -14.53
CA GLU A 126 8.81 -8.29 -15.01
C GLU A 126 7.82 -9.39 -14.61
N THR A 127 8.23 -10.66 -14.62
CA THR A 127 7.41 -11.78 -14.13
C THR A 127 7.10 -11.69 -12.64
N ASP A 128 8.06 -11.21 -11.84
CA ASP A 128 7.85 -11.05 -10.40
C ASP A 128 6.92 -9.87 -10.10
N ARG A 129 7.04 -8.78 -10.87
CA ARG A 129 6.11 -7.64 -10.79
C ARG A 129 4.69 -8.07 -11.13
N GLU A 130 4.49 -8.84 -12.20
CA GLU A 130 3.17 -9.35 -12.56
C GLU A 130 2.57 -10.25 -11.48
N ARG A 131 3.36 -11.20 -10.95
CA ARG A 131 2.95 -12.05 -9.82
C ARG A 131 2.57 -11.22 -8.60
N ARG A 132 3.36 -10.19 -8.28
CA ARG A 132 3.09 -9.27 -7.18
C ARG A 132 1.79 -8.50 -7.41
N ARG A 133 1.56 -7.97 -8.61
CA ARG A 133 0.31 -7.27 -8.97
C ARG A 133 -0.90 -8.20 -8.82
N GLY A 134 -0.81 -9.45 -9.29
CA GLY A 134 -1.87 -10.46 -9.12
C GLY A 134 -2.09 -10.87 -7.66
N THR A 135 -1.02 -11.05 -6.89
CA THR A 135 -1.08 -11.37 -5.45
C THR A 135 -1.74 -10.23 -4.68
N LEU A 136 -1.42 -8.99 -5.01
CA LEU A 136 -2.00 -7.80 -4.40
C LEU A 136 -3.51 -7.70 -4.67
N ALA A 137 -3.96 -8.03 -5.87
CA ALA A 137 -5.39 -8.10 -6.18
C ALA A 137 -6.12 -9.11 -5.28
N ARG A 138 -5.56 -10.32 -5.11
CA ARG A 138 -6.11 -11.34 -4.19
C ARG A 138 -6.09 -10.90 -2.73
N MET A 139 -5.04 -10.22 -2.30
CA MET A 139 -4.97 -9.68 -0.93
C MET A 139 -6.06 -8.64 -0.68
N ARG A 140 -6.43 -7.84 -1.69
CA ARG A 140 -7.49 -6.83 -1.57
C ARG A 140 -8.87 -7.46 -1.42
N THR A 141 -9.17 -8.46 -2.24
CA THR A 141 -10.46 -9.17 -2.15
C THR A 141 -10.56 -9.90 -0.80
N ALA A 142 -9.50 -10.59 -0.37
CA ALA A 142 -9.43 -11.22 0.94
C ALA A 142 -9.57 -10.22 2.10
N ALA A 143 -8.95 -9.03 2.01
CA ALA A 143 -9.06 -8.00 3.04
C ALA A 143 -10.49 -7.44 3.16
N ALA A 144 -11.16 -7.25 2.02
CA ALA A 144 -12.56 -6.79 2.00
C ALA A 144 -13.48 -7.85 2.63
N LEU A 145 -13.34 -9.12 2.25
CA LEU A 145 -14.14 -10.22 2.80
C LEU A 145 -13.91 -10.40 4.31
N GLU A 146 -12.66 -10.37 4.78
CA GLU A 146 -12.34 -10.48 6.21
C GLU A 146 -12.93 -9.31 7.01
N LEU A 147 -12.92 -8.09 6.46
CA LEU A 147 -13.59 -6.97 7.14
C LEU A 147 -15.09 -7.18 7.23
N LEU A 148 -15.73 -7.60 6.15
CA LEU A 148 -17.18 -7.85 6.12
C LEU A 148 -17.56 -8.90 7.18
N SER A 149 -16.85 -10.03 7.23
CA SER A 149 -17.11 -11.05 8.23
C SER A 149 -16.89 -10.55 9.66
N THR A 150 -15.86 -9.72 9.88
CA THR A 150 -15.64 -9.13 11.23
C THR A 150 -16.74 -8.15 11.61
N LEU A 151 -17.31 -7.40 10.67
CA LEU A 151 -18.42 -6.49 10.95
C LEU A 151 -19.68 -7.28 11.32
N GLU A 152 -19.99 -8.36 10.59
CA GLU A 152 -21.12 -9.25 10.89
C GLU A 152 -20.98 -9.87 12.29
N GLU A 153 -19.79 -10.36 12.63
CA GLU A 153 -19.49 -10.90 13.96
C GLU A 153 -19.64 -9.81 15.04
N GLN A 154 -19.14 -8.59 14.80
CA GLN A 154 -19.30 -7.46 15.72
C GLN A 154 -20.78 -7.09 15.90
N LYS A 155 -21.60 -7.15 14.85
CA LYS A 155 -23.04 -6.91 14.92
C LYS A 155 -23.77 -7.98 15.75
N ALA A 156 -23.34 -9.25 15.63
CA ALA A 156 -23.92 -10.36 16.38
C ALA A 156 -23.49 -10.38 17.87
N THR A 157 -22.26 -9.98 18.17
CA THR A 157 -21.66 -10.10 19.51
C THR A 157 -21.84 -8.86 20.39
N ASN A 158 -21.86 -7.66 19.79
CA ASN A 158 -21.99 -6.44 20.57
C ASN A 158 -23.44 -6.23 21.03
N THR A 159 -23.59 -5.66 22.23
CA THR A 159 -24.89 -5.27 22.80
C THR A 159 -24.95 -3.75 23.05
N GLY A 160 -26.17 -3.20 23.11
CA GLY A 160 -26.42 -1.78 23.38
C GLY A 160 -25.86 -0.84 22.30
N ARG A 161 -25.23 0.27 22.70
CA ARG A 161 -24.69 1.31 21.78
C ARG A 161 -23.64 0.78 20.79
N LYS A 162 -22.87 -0.22 21.20
CA LYS A 162 -21.86 -0.84 20.31
C LYS A 162 -22.51 -1.69 19.22
N ALA A 163 -23.66 -2.31 19.51
CA ALA A 163 -24.44 -3.06 18.53
C ALA A 163 -24.99 -2.14 17.43
N LEU A 164 -25.52 -0.98 17.82
CA LEU A 164 -26.02 0.03 16.88
C LEU A 164 -24.91 0.51 15.93
N ALA A 165 -23.76 0.87 16.48
CA ALA A 165 -22.61 1.29 15.67
C ALA A 165 -22.10 0.17 14.73
N ALA A 166 -22.07 -1.08 15.20
CA ALA A 166 -21.70 -2.22 14.36
C ALA A 166 -22.74 -2.49 13.26
N ALA A 167 -24.03 -2.34 13.55
CA ALA A 167 -25.11 -2.47 12.57
C ALA A 167 -25.04 -1.40 11.47
N GLU A 168 -24.79 -0.13 11.85
CA GLU A 168 -24.58 0.96 10.89
C GLU A 168 -23.37 0.70 9.97
N GLN A 169 -22.29 0.14 10.52
CA GLN A 169 -21.10 -0.22 9.74
C GLN A 169 -21.37 -1.38 8.78
N CYS A 170 -22.09 -2.42 9.21
CA CYS A 170 -22.55 -3.50 8.34
C CYS A 170 -23.43 -2.98 7.20
N GLU A 171 -24.43 -2.17 7.52
CA GLU A 171 -25.35 -1.62 6.52
C GLU A 171 -24.59 -0.77 5.49
N ALA A 172 -23.67 0.08 5.94
CA ALA A 172 -22.83 0.86 5.04
C ALA A 172 -21.96 -0.03 4.13
N ALA A 173 -21.47 -1.17 4.64
CA ALA A 173 -20.68 -2.11 3.87
C ALA A 173 -21.53 -2.89 2.84
N GLU A 174 -22.76 -3.28 3.20
CA GLU A 174 -23.74 -3.89 2.28
C GLU A 174 -24.11 -2.93 1.15
N LEU A 175 -24.34 -1.65 1.46
CA LEU A 175 -24.63 -0.62 0.45
C LEU A 175 -23.45 -0.42 -0.52
N LEU A 176 -22.20 -0.49 -0.03
CA LEU A 176 -21.01 -0.46 -0.88
C LEU A 176 -20.91 -1.67 -1.80
N LEU A 177 -21.26 -2.87 -1.33
CA LEU A 177 -21.31 -4.08 -2.16
C LEU A 177 -22.38 -3.97 -3.24
N ARG A 178 -23.55 -3.45 -2.89
CA ARG A 178 -24.70 -3.24 -3.80
C ARG A 178 -24.49 -2.11 -4.81
N ALA A 179 -23.48 -1.25 -4.64
CA ALA A 179 -23.19 -0.19 -5.59
C ALA A 179 -22.94 -0.77 -7.00
N LYS A 180 -23.54 -0.20 -8.04
CA LYS A 180 -23.46 -0.74 -9.41
C LYS A 180 -22.07 -0.57 -10.06
N SER A 181 -21.27 0.39 -9.58
CA SER A 181 -19.94 0.68 -10.12
C SER A 181 -18.98 1.18 -9.02
N SER A 182 -17.67 1.20 -9.31
CA SER A 182 -16.67 1.83 -8.44
C SER A 182 -16.98 3.31 -8.23
N SER A 183 -17.43 4.00 -9.26
CA SER A 183 -17.84 5.41 -9.21
C SER A 183 -19.01 5.64 -8.27
N HIS A 184 -20.01 4.73 -8.27
CA HIS A 184 -21.13 4.79 -7.32
C HIS A 184 -20.69 4.52 -5.88
N ALA A 185 -19.78 3.56 -5.68
CA ALA A 185 -19.22 3.27 -4.35
C ALA A 185 -18.42 4.46 -3.81
N LEU A 186 -17.63 5.11 -4.66
CA LEU A 186 -16.92 6.34 -4.37
C LEU A 186 -17.89 7.48 -4.03
N ALA A 187 -18.93 7.71 -4.83
CA ALA A 187 -19.96 8.72 -4.55
C ALA A 187 -20.70 8.47 -3.21
N PHE A 188 -20.94 7.21 -2.86
CA PHE A 188 -21.51 6.85 -1.55
C PHE A 188 -20.57 7.19 -0.39
N VAL A 189 -19.28 6.85 -0.51
CA VAL A 189 -18.25 7.25 0.47
C VAL A 189 -18.19 8.77 0.60
N GLN A 190 -18.26 9.48 -0.52
CA GLN A 190 -18.29 10.94 -0.55
C GLN A 190 -19.51 11.49 0.21
N GLY A 191 -20.71 10.99 -0.07
CA GLY A 191 -21.94 11.39 0.61
C GLY A 191 -21.92 11.14 2.12
N ARG A 192 -21.43 9.98 2.56
CA ARG A 192 -21.31 9.69 4.01
C ARG A 192 -20.20 10.49 4.68
N ALA A 193 -19.10 10.73 3.98
CA ALA A 193 -18.00 11.55 4.49
C ALA A 193 -18.40 13.03 4.68
N LEU A 194 -19.37 13.53 3.90
CA LEU A 194 -20.00 14.84 4.10
C LEU A 194 -20.91 14.88 5.33
N ALA A 195 -21.56 13.76 5.68
CA ALA A 195 -22.47 13.67 6.82
C ALA A 195 -21.77 13.47 8.18
N LEU A 196 -20.56 12.90 8.19
CA LEU A 196 -19.80 12.63 9.40
C LEU A 196 -19.00 13.86 9.84
N ALA A 197 -19.58 14.67 10.73
CA ALA A 197 -18.83 15.67 11.47
C ALA A 197 -17.85 14.96 12.43
N PRO A 198 -16.53 15.20 12.33
CA PRO A 198 -15.56 14.56 13.21
C PRO A 198 -15.76 14.99 14.67
N GLU A 199 -15.75 14.04 15.62
CA GLU A 199 -15.63 14.37 17.05
C GLU A 199 -14.36 15.18 17.29
N ALA A 200 -14.52 16.45 17.68
CA ALA A 200 -13.42 17.41 17.80
C ALA A 200 -12.21 16.91 18.60
N LYS A 201 -12.41 16.02 19.59
CA LYS A 201 -11.36 15.48 20.47
C LYS A 201 -10.40 14.49 19.78
N ILE A 202 -10.89 13.62 18.90
CA ILE A 202 -10.06 12.59 18.24
C ILE A 202 -9.00 13.25 17.32
N TYR A 203 -9.33 14.43 16.78
CA TYR A 203 -8.55 15.10 15.74
C TYR A 203 -7.66 16.24 16.25
N GLN A 204 -7.74 16.60 17.54
CA GLN A 204 -6.85 17.62 18.13
C GLN A 204 -5.37 17.26 17.99
N HIS A 205 -5.03 15.97 17.99
CA HIS A 205 -3.65 15.55 17.80
C HIS A 205 -3.20 15.69 16.34
N TYR A 206 -4.06 15.33 15.39
CA TYR A 206 -3.77 15.50 13.97
C TYR A 206 -3.56 16.98 13.63
N ASN A 207 -4.47 17.86 14.07
CA ASN A 207 -4.38 19.31 13.84
C ASN A 207 -3.08 19.90 14.37
N ARG A 208 -2.68 19.54 15.60
CA ARG A 208 -1.42 20.00 16.18
C ARG A 208 -0.21 19.59 15.35
N ILE A 209 -0.22 18.38 14.77
CA ILE A 209 0.86 17.94 13.87
C ILE A 209 0.78 18.71 12.55
N ALA A 210 -0.42 18.88 11.97
CA ALA A 210 -0.62 19.59 10.72
C ALA A 210 -0.16 21.05 10.80
N GLU A 211 -0.48 21.74 11.91
CA GLU A 211 -0.02 23.10 12.20
C GLU A 211 1.50 23.18 12.32
N ARG A 212 2.13 22.23 13.03
CA ARG A 212 3.60 22.17 13.15
C ARG A 212 4.26 21.96 11.79
N GLU A 213 3.71 21.08 10.96
CA GLU A 213 4.23 20.83 9.61
C GLU A 213 3.99 22.02 8.68
N ALA A 214 2.85 22.68 8.76
CA ALA A 214 2.59 23.92 8.03
C ALA A 214 3.56 25.04 8.44
N GLN A 215 3.90 25.12 9.73
CA GLN A 215 4.86 26.09 10.25
C GLN A 215 6.29 25.77 9.82
N LYS A 216 6.67 24.49 9.75
CA LYS A 216 7.96 24.06 9.17
C LYS A 216 8.08 24.43 7.69
N ARG A 217 6.99 24.48 6.93
CA ARG A 217 6.99 24.83 5.50
C ARG A 217 7.08 26.33 5.25
N ARG A 218 6.90 27.19 6.27
CA ARG A 218 7.05 28.64 6.11
C ARG A 218 8.52 28.97 5.81
N PRO A 219 8.79 29.91 4.89
CA PRO A 219 10.15 30.35 4.61
C PRO A 219 10.80 30.87 5.91
N ARG A 220 12.03 30.44 6.20
CA ARG A 220 12.83 31.03 7.28
C ARG A 220 13.08 32.51 6.98
N LYS A 221 13.30 33.33 8.02
CA LYS A 221 13.66 34.74 7.88
C LYS A 221 14.86 35.00 6.94
N ASP A 222 15.71 33.99 6.75
CA ASP A 222 16.89 34.01 5.87
C ASP A 222 16.58 33.70 4.39
N GLY A 223 15.30 33.59 3.99
CA GLY A 223 14.90 33.28 2.60
C GLY A 223 15.13 31.84 2.16
N LYS A 224 15.81 31.00 2.96
CA LYS A 224 16.00 29.57 2.67
C LYS A 224 14.68 28.81 2.87
N VAL A 225 14.21 28.17 1.81
CA VAL A 225 13.12 27.19 1.88
C VAL A 225 13.64 25.98 2.66
N PRO A 226 12.91 25.53 3.69
CA PRO A 226 13.30 24.35 4.45
C PRO A 226 13.32 23.12 3.53
N GLU A 227 14.35 22.31 3.68
CA GLU A 227 14.57 21.09 2.91
C GLU A 227 13.30 20.22 2.93
N VAL A 228 12.71 19.99 1.75
CA VAL A 228 11.60 19.04 1.63
C VAL A 228 12.23 17.66 1.83
N SER A 229 12.08 17.10 3.04
CA SER A 229 12.47 15.73 3.36
C SER A 229 11.57 14.73 2.61
N VAL A 230 11.69 14.66 1.28
CA VAL A 230 10.98 13.70 0.44
C VAL A 230 11.41 12.31 0.90
N GLY A 231 10.48 11.58 1.54
CA GLY A 231 10.70 10.24 2.10
C GLY A 231 10.68 10.13 3.63
N GLN A 232 10.62 11.24 4.38
CA GLN A 232 10.34 11.21 5.82
C GLN A 232 8.84 11.42 6.06
N SER A 233 8.18 10.52 6.81
CA SER A 233 6.78 10.74 7.17
C SER A 233 6.68 11.88 8.17
N SER A 234 5.83 12.87 7.89
CA SER A 234 5.44 13.93 8.83
C SER A 234 4.71 13.40 10.07
N GLY A 235 4.25 12.15 10.02
CA GLY A 235 3.48 11.50 11.08
C GLY A 235 1.99 11.80 11.01
N LEU A 236 1.56 12.64 10.06
CA LEU A 236 0.14 12.95 9.81
C LEU A 236 -0.67 11.71 9.49
N GLY A 237 -0.15 10.83 8.63
CA GLY A 237 -0.84 9.58 8.31
C GLY A 237 -1.00 8.68 9.54
N LYS A 238 0.01 8.60 10.42
CA LYS A 238 -0.07 7.81 11.66
C LYS A 238 -1.07 8.41 12.65
N ALA A 239 -1.10 9.74 12.78
CA ALA A 239 -2.02 10.46 13.63
C ALA A 239 -3.48 10.29 13.16
N ALA A 240 -3.72 10.38 11.85
CA ALA A 240 -5.04 10.18 11.27
C ALA A 240 -5.60 8.77 11.55
N LEU A 241 -4.75 7.76 11.70
CA LEU A 241 -5.16 6.38 11.99
C LEU A 241 -5.39 6.10 13.48
N MET A 242 -5.21 7.08 14.37
CA MET A 242 -5.45 6.89 15.80
C MET A 242 -6.94 6.65 16.09
N GLY A 243 -7.23 5.67 16.95
CA GLY A 243 -8.61 5.29 17.28
C GLY A 243 -9.25 4.28 16.32
N LEU A 244 -8.58 3.89 15.22
CA LEU A 244 -9.04 2.78 14.38
C LEU A 244 -8.82 1.43 15.08
N SER A 245 -9.76 0.51 14.89
CA SER A 245 -9.69 -0.85 15.45
C SER A 245 -8.59 -1.68 14.79
N GLN A 246 -8.08 -2.71 15.49
CA GLN A 246 -7.05 -3.60 14.96
C GLN A 246 -7.47 -4.35 13.68
N PRO A 247 -8.73 -4.83 13.53
CA PRO A 247 -9.20 -5.42 12.28
C PRO A 247 -9.11 -4.46 11.09
N VAL A 248 -9.55 -3.21 11.26
CA VAL A 248 -9.48 -2.17 10.22
C VAL A 248 -8.04 -1.88 9.81
N LEU A 249 -7.14 -1.77 10.78
CA LEU A 249 -5.70 -1.58 10.51
C LEU A 249 -5.08 -2.78 9.80
N LYS A 250 -5.43 -4.00 10.20
CA LYS A 250 -4.95 -5.25 9.56
C LYS A 250 -5.38 -5.31 8.10
N ALA A 251 -6.66 -5.05 7.83
CA ALA A 251 -7.20 -5.05 6.49
C ALA A 251 -6.62 -3.93 5.63
N GLY A 252 -6.50 -2.71 6.17
CA GLY A 252 -5.83 -1.60 5.49
C GLY A 252 -4.39 -1.93 5.09
N CYS A 253 -3.63 -2.61 5.96
CA CYS A 253 -2.29 -3.11 5.60
C CYS A 253 -2.34 -4.16 4.48
N LYS A 254 -3.31 -5.08 4.50
CA LYS A 254 -3.48 -6.06 3.41
C LYS A 254 -3.81 -5.38 2.07
N LEU A 255 -4.60 -4.31 2.05
CA LEU A 255 -4.93 -3.55 0.83
C LEU A 255 -3.68 -3.00 0.10
N ILE A 256 -2.64 -2.63 0.87
CA ILE A 256 -1.36 -2.12 0.37
C ILE A 256 -0.29 -3.23 0.20
N GLY A 257 -0.70 -4.49 0.31
CA GLY A 257 0.17 -5.66 0.17
C GLY A 257 1.14 -5.86 1.34
N VAL A 258 0.85 -5.29 2.51
CA VAL A 258 1.59 -5.55 3.74
C VAL A 258 0.86 -6.64 4.50
N SER A 259 1.39 -7.86 4.44
CA SER A 259 0.89 -9.05 5.12
C SER A 259 1.91 -9.56 6.16
N GLY A 260 1.45 -10.36 7.11
CA GLY A 260 2.28 -11.00 8.13
C GLY A 260 1.98 -10.56 9.57
N PRO A 261 2.46 -11.32 10.58
CA PRO A 261 2.27 -11.00 11.98
C PRO A 261 3.11 -9.77 12.36
N GLN A 262 2.45 -8.62 12.50
CA GLN A 262 3.09 -7.37 12.90
C GLN A 262 2.40 -6.74 14.11
N PRO A 263 3.15 -6.18 15.08
CA PRO A 263 2.57 -5.38 16.15
C PRO A 263 1.80 -4.18 15.58
N GLY A 264 0.70 -3.80 16.24
CA GLY A 264 -0.22 -2.77 15.73
C GLY A 264 0.41 -1.39 15.50
N MET A 265 1.54 -1.07 16.15
CA MET A 265 2.28 0.17 15.88
C MET A 265 2.94 0.19 14.50
N PHE A 266 3.46 -0.94 14.03
CA PHE A 266 4.10 -1.05 12.72
C PHE A 266 3.06 -1.02 11.61
N ARG A 267 1.90 -1.66 11.83
CA ARG A 267 0.75 -1.57 10.90
C ARG A 267 0.31 -0.12 10.70
N ARG A 268 0.11 0.62 11.80
CA ARG A 268 -0.22 2.06 11.73
C ARG A 268 0.85 2.89 11.03
N GLY A 269 2.13 2.61 11.30
CA GLY A 269 3.24 3.29 10.64
C GLY A 269 3.26 3.05 9.14
N ALA A 270 3.17 1.78 8.71
CA ALA A 270 3.18 1.39 7.30
C ALA A 270 1.97 1.95 6.54
N LEU A 271 0.76 1.77 7.07
CA LEU A 271 -0.45 2.30 6.46
C LEU A 271 -0.46 3.83 6.46
N GLY A 272 -0.02 4.46 7.55
CA GLY A 272 0.06 5.91 7.65
C GLY A 272 1.02 6.51 6.63
N ALA A 273 2.22 5.95 6.50
CA ALA A 273 3.21 6.38 5.51
C ALA A 273 2.70 6.21 4.07
N HIS A 274 1.97 5.12 3.77
CA HIS A 274 1.36 4.91 2.46
C HIS A 274 0.30 5.97 2.15
N LEU A 275 -0.63 6.21 3.07
CA LEU A 275 -1.69 7.21 2.90
C LEU A 275 -1.11 8.60 2.73
N GLU A 276 -0.08 8.95 3.50
CA GLU A 276 0.60 10.24 3.40
C GLU A 276 1.30 10.43 2.06
N GLY A 277 1.94 9.38 1.56
CA GLY A 277 2.48 9.34 0.19
C GLY A 277 1.39 9.55 -0.86
N LEU A 278 0.24 8.90 -0.73
CA LEU A 278 -0.90 9.10 -1.63
C LEU A 278 -1.44 10.54 -1.60
N VAL A 279 -1.48 11.20 -0.43
CA VAL A 279 -1.90 12.61 -0.35
C VAL A 279 -1.00 13.48 -1.22
N LEU A 280 0.31 13.29 -1.10
CA LEU A 280 1.28 14.04 -1.87
C LEU A 280 1.18 13.72 -3.37
N GLU A 281 1.11 12.44 -3.74
CA GLU A 281 0.98 12.01 -5.13
C GLU A 281 -0.30 12.56 -5.78
N ASP A 282 -1.45 12.45 -5.11
CA ASP A 282 -2.72 12.98 -5.62
C ASP A 282 -2.65 14.48 -5.86
N SER A 283 -1.93 15.24 -5.01
CA SER A 283 -1.78 16.68 -5.19
C SER A 283 -0.96 17.04 -6.44
N ILE A 284 0.08 16.26 -6.74
CA ILE A 284 0.91 16.45 -7.94
C ILE A 284 0.13 16.02 -9.18
N LEU A 285 -0.50 14.84 -9.15
CA LEU A 285 -1.31 14.33 -10.26
C LEU A 285 -2.48 15.27 -10.59
N ALA A 286 -3.10 15.87 -9.58
CA ALA A 286 -4.14 16.87 -9.76
C ALA A 286 -3.64 18.14 -10.45
N ALA A 287 -2.40 18.57 -10.17
CA ALA A 287 -1.81 19.76 -10.77
C ALA A 287 -1.32 19.51 -12.20
N GLN A 288 -0.80 18.31 -12.49
CA GLN A 288 -0.24 17.96 -13.80
C GLN A 288 -1.27 17.40 -14.78
N GLY A 289 -2.34 16.79 -14.28
CA GLY A 289 -3.29 16.02 -15.07
C GLY A 289 -2.80 14.59 -15.36
N THR A 290 -3.72 13.73 -15.78
CA THR A 290 -3.46 12.29 -16.01
C THR A 290 -3.08 11.96 -17.46
N SER A 291 -3.12 12.94 -18.37
CA SER A 291 -2.83 12.75 -19.80
C SER A 291 -1.34 12.52 -20.09
N ALA A 292 -0.45 13.14 -19.31
CA ALA A 292 1.00 13.04 -19.48
C ALA A 292 1.62 11.73 -18.97
N LEU A 293 0.87 10.91 -18.23
CA LEU A 293 1.36 9.68 -17.62
C LEU A 293 1.51 8.55 -18.65
N GLY A 294 2.66 7.86 -18.58
CA GLY A 294 2.91 6.63 -19.31
C GLY A 294 2.11 5.44 -18.76
N ARG A 295 2.00 4.35 -19.52
CA ARG A 295 1.22 3.16 -19.12
C ARG A 295 1.66 2.57 -17.78
N GLU A 296 2.96 2.41 -17.55
CA GLU A 296 3.47 1.85 -16.30
C GLU A 296 3.16 2.76 -15.09
N GLU A 297 3.26 4.08 -15.28
CA GLU A 297 2.94 5.06 -14.25
C GLU A 297 1.45 5.07 -13.92
N LEU A 298 0.59 4.93 -14.93
CA LEU A 298 -0.87 4.79 -14.74
C LEU A 298 -1.22 3.53 -13.98
N VAL A 299 -0.67 2.38 -14.38
CA VAL A 299 -0.91 1.10 -13.70
C VAL A 299 -0.47 1.20 -12.25
N GLU A 300 0.72 1.74 -11.99
CA GLU A 300 1.21 1.92 -10.62
C GLU A 300 0.36 2.90 -9.82
N ALA A 301 0.02 4.07 -10.38
CA ALA A 301 -0.82 5.05 -9.71
C ALA A 301 -2.17 4.45 -9.28
N CYS A 302 -2.79 3.67 -10.17
CA CYS A 302 -4.04 2.97 -9.85
C CYS A 302 -3.83 1.92 -8.76
N LEU A 303 -2.77 1.11 -8.90
CA LEU A 303 -2.46 0.06 -7.95
C LEU A 303 -2.16 0.63 -6.57
N ASP A 304 -1.37 1.69 -6.42
CA ASP A 304 -1.09 2.27 -5.10
C ASP A 304 -2.36 2.76 -4.38
N ARG A 305 -3.39 3.12 -5.14
CA ARG A 305 -4.71 3.54 -4.62
C ARG A 305 -5.70 2.40 -4.42
N GLY A 306 -5.29 1.16 -4.64
CA GLY A 306 -6.14 0.00 -4.36
C GLY A 306 -7.00 -0.49 -5.53
N PHE A 307 -6.89 0.10 -6.72
CA PHE A 307 -7.67 -0.26 -7.90
C PHE A 307 -6.80 -0.52 -9.13
N GLY A 308 -7.43 -0.81 -10.27
CA GLY A 308 -6.73 -1.09 -11.52
C GLY A 308 -6.18 -2.51 -11.63
N SER A 309 -5.84 -2.88 -12.85
CA SER A 309 -5.21 -4.15 -13.23
C SER A 309 -4.40 -3.93 -14.49
N THR A 310 -3.35 -4.73 -14.70
CA THR A 310 -2.55 -4.73 -15.94
C THR A 310 -3.38 -5.09 -17.17
N ALA A 311 -4.52 -5.76 -16.97
CA ALA A 311 -5.44 -6.14 -18.04
C ALA A 311 -6.29 -4.97 -18.59
N LEU A 312 -6.37 -3.84 -17.87
CA LEU A 312 -7.15 -2.68 -18.33
C LEU A 312 -6.38 -1.88 -19.38
N ASN A 313 -7.11 -1.21 -20.26
CA ASN A 313 -6.50 -0.28 -21.22
C ASN A 313 -6.20 1.08 -20.57
N ASP A 314 -5.34 1.86 -21.22
CA ASP A 314 -4.87 3.15 -20.69
C ASP A 314 -6.02 4.14 -20.47
N ALA A 315 -7.04 4.13 -21.33
CA ALA A 315 -8.21 5.00 -21.21
C ALA A 315 -9.05 4.65 -19.97
N GLN A 316 -9.24 3.37 -19.67
CA GLN A 316 -9.94 2.90 -18.48
C GLN A 316 -9.16 3.24 -17.21
N LEU A 317 -7.84 3.05 -17.20
CA LEU A 317 -6.98 3.40 -16.06
C LEU A 317 -7.04 4.90 -15.78
N ARG A 318 -6.95 5.75 -16.81
CA ARG A 318 -7.08 7.21 -16.67
C ARG A 318 -8.44 7.60 -16.10
N ARG A 319 -9.55 7.07 -16.64
CA ARG A 319 -10.89 7.35 -16.11
C ARG A 319 -11.03 7.01 -14.63
N LEU A 320 -10.54 5.85 -14.20
CA LEU A 320 -10.58 5.46 -12.79
C LEU A 320 -9.74 6.39 -11.90
N LEU A 321 -8.57 6.81 -12.39
CA LEU A 321 -7.69 7.73 -11.68
C LEU A 321 -8.32 9.14 -11.59
N ASP A 322 -8.94 9.63 -12.66
CA ASP A 322 -9.64 10.92 -12.67
C ASP A 322 -10.84 10.91 -11.71
N GLU A 323 -11.63 9.84 -11.70
CA GLU A 323 -12.75 9.66 -10.75
C GLU A 323 -12.24 9.68 -9.29
N TRP A 324 -11.13 9.00 -9.02
CA TRP A 324 -10.48 9.03 -7.71
C TRP A 324 -10.05 10.44 -7.33
N LEU A 325 -9.33 11.14 -8.21
CA LEU A 325 -8.83 12.49 -7.95
C LEU A 325 -9.99 13.47 -7.73
N HIS A 326 -11.07 13.36 -8.52
CA HIS A 326 -12.27 14.16 -8.34
C HIS A 326 -12.90 13.94 -6.95
N LEU A 327 -13.06 12.69 -6.51
CA LEU A 327 -13.59 12.39 -5.17
C LEU A 327 -12.74 13.03 -4.07
N VAL A 328 -11.43 12.85 -4.15
CA VAL A 328 -10.51 13.26 -3.07
C VAL A 328 -10.32 14.79 -3.06
N ARG A 329 -10.47 15.47 -4.20
CA ARG A 329 -10.41 16.93 -4.33
C ARG A 329 -11.69 17.66 -4.01
N SER A 330 -12.85 17.11 -4.38
CA SER A 330 -14.16 17.76 -4.21
C SER A 330 -14.44 18.24 -2.78
N ARG A 331 -13.78 17.64 -1.77
CA ARG A 331 -13.85 18.06 -0.37
C ARG A 331 -12.82 19.11 0.03
N GLY A 332 -11.70 19.20 -0.69
CA GLY A 332 -10.70 20.26 -0.51
C GLY A 332 -11.19 21.62 -1.02
N ASP A 333 -11.90 21.65 -2.15
CA ASP A 333 -12.38 22.90 -2.76
C ASP A 333 -13.61 23.49 -2.04
N VAL A 334 -14.49 22.66 -1.47
CA VAL A 334 -15.61 23.10 -0.62
C VAL A 334 -15.12 23.86 0.63
N ALA A 335 -13.91 23.55 1.13
CA ALA A 335 -13.30 24.27 2.24
C ALA A 335 -12.71 25.63 1.85
N VAL A 336 -12.37 25.84 0.57
CA VAL A 336 -11.78 27.10 0.06
C VAL A 336 -12.85 28.09 -0.40
N ALA A 337 -13.98 27.60 -0.91
CA ALA A 337 -15.09 28.44 -1.37
C ALA A 337 -15.97 29.01 -0.23
N GLY A 338 -15.90 28.45 0.98
CA GLY A 338 -16.61 28.93 2.16
C GLY A 338 -15.86 30.06 2.86
N GLY A 339 -15.86 31.26 2.27
CA GLY A 339 -15.56 32.48 3.00
C GLY A 339 -16.56 32.65 4.14
N GLU A 340 -16.05 32.94 5.34
CA GLU A 340 -16.78 33.22 6.59
C GLU A 340 -17.32 32.01 7.38
N GLY A 341 -16.75 31.83 8.58
CA GLY A 341 -17.55 31.53 9.77
C GLY A 341 -17.87 30.08 10.14
N VAL A 342 -17.58 29.07 9.31
CA VAL A 342 -17.73 27.66 9.75
C VAL A 342 -16.39 27.16 10.27
N GLN A 343 -16.28 27.09 11.59
CA GLN A 343 -15.20 26.41 12.32
C GLN A 343 -14.74 25.17 11.57
N GLY A 344 -13.47 25.17 11.15
CA GLY A 344 -12.87 24.23 10.22
C GLY A 344 -13.35 22.80 10.43
N ALA A 345 -14.21 22.34 9.53
CA ALA A 345 -14.61 20.95 9.43
C ALA A 345 -13.42 20.12 8.92
N LEU A 346 -12.39 19.97 9.77
CA LEU A 346 -11.53 18.81 10.01
C LEU A 346 -11.61 17.75 8.91
N PHE A 347 -11.17 18.12 7.70
CA PHE A 347 -11.12 17.19 6.60
C PHE A 347 -9.86 16.36 6.77
N GLU A 348 -10.03 15.07 7.00
CA GLU A 348 -8.93 14.12 7.16
C GLU A 348 -8.62 13.44 5.82
N PRO A 349 -7.62 13.93 5.05
CA PRO A 349 -7.32 13.41 3.73
C PRO A 349 -6.93 11.93 3.75
N HIS A 350 -6.35 11.44 4.84
CA HIS A 350 -5.89 10.07 4.99
C HIS A 350 -7.05 9.08 5.20
N ARG A 351 -8.03 9.43 6.04
CA ARG A 351 -9.19 8.57 6.30
C ARG A 351 -10.11 8.46 5.09
N LEU A 352 -10.30 9.56 4.36
CA LEU A 352 -11.06 9.53 3.11
C LEU A 352 -10.42 8.57 2.11
N ARG A 353 -9.09 8.66 1.92
CA ARG A 353 -8.36 7.73 1.04
C ARG A 353 -8.50 6.30 1.51
N LEU A 354 -8.35 6.02 2.80
CA LEU A 354 -8.54 4.66 3.33
C LEU A 354 -9.95 4.12 3.04
N ALA A 355 -10.99 4.94 3.22
CA ALA A 355 -12.36 4.56 2.92
C ALA A 355 -12.58 4.36 1.40
N ALA A 356 -12.03 5.23 0.57
CA ALA A 356 -12.07 5.11 -0.89
C ALA A 356 -11.35 3.83 -1.37
N MET A 357 -10.18 3.51 -0.81
CA MET A 357 -9.46 2.25 -1.08
C MET A 357 -10.32 1.03 -0.73
N ALA A 358 -11.01 1.07 0.42
CA ALA A 358 -11.90 0.00 0.83
C ALA A 358 -13.09 -0.15 -0.14
N ALA A 359 -13.71 0.96 -0.58
CA ALA A 359 -14.77 0.95 -1.58
C ALA A 359 -14.31 0.41 -2.95
N CYS A 360 -13.07 0.71 -3.35
CA CYS A 360 -12.46 0.13 -4.54
C CYS A 360 -12.24 -1.39 -4.39
N ALA A 361 -11.80 -1.84 -3.21
CA ALA A 361 -11.58 -3.25 -2.93
C ALA A 361 -12.90 -4.06 -2.92
N THR A 362 -13.98 -3.52 -2.34
CA THR A 362 -15.30 -4.17 -2.39
C THR A 362 -15.87 -4.22 -3.81
N ALA A 363 -15.61 -3.19 -4.63
CA ALA A 363 -15.96 -3.23 -6.05
C ALA A 363 -15.21 -4.33 -6.83
N ALA A 364 -13.98 -4.67 -6.43
CA ALA A 364 -13.24 -5.79 -7.01
C ALA A 364 -13.87 -7.15 -6.65
N VAL A 365 -14.28 -7.33 -5.38
CA VAL A 365 -15.02 -8.53 -4.92
C VAL A 365 -16.31 -8.71 -5.72
N ARG A 366 -17.05 -7.62 -5.97
CA ARG A 366 -18.27 -7.67 -6.80
C ARG A 366 -17.99 -8.19 -8.20
N ARG A 367 -16.96 -7.67 -8.89
CA ARG A 367 -16.60 -8.11 -10.24
C ARG A 367 -16.22 -9.59 -10.29
N GLU A 368 -15.51 -10.07 -9.27
CA GLU A 368 -15.17 -11.48 -9.14
C GLU A 368 -16.44 -12.32 -8.95
N ALA A 369 -17.35 -11.90 -8.07
CA ALA A 369 -18.65 -12.56 -7.87
C ALA A 369 -19.52 -12.59 -9.15
N ASP A 370 -19.56 -11.49 -9.91
CA ASP A 370 -20.29 -11.41 -11.18
C ASP A 370 -19.68 -12.31 -12.27
N SER A 371 -18.35 -12.48 -12.26
CA SER A 371 -17.64 -13.40 -13.16
C SER A 371 -17.82 -14.87 -12.81
N MET A 372 -18.06 -15.18 -11.52
CA MET A 372 -18.41 -16.52 -11.04
C MET A 372 -19.90 -16.78 -11.23
N SER A 373 -20.32 -16.92 -12.48
CA SER A 373 -21.71 -16.81 -12.96
C SER A 373 -22.74 -17.83 -12.44
N VAL A 374 -22.56 -18.52 -11.31
CA VAL A 374 -23.58 -19.46 -10.78
C VAL A 374 -23.73 -19.46 -9.24
N LEU A 375 -22.67 -19.32 -8.45
CA LEU A 375 -22.76 -19.61 -6.99
C LEU A 375 -23.17 -18.43 -6.07
N PRO A 376 -22.78 -17.16 -6.30
CA PRO A 376 -23.17 -16.07 -5.39
C PRO A 376 -24.66 -15.72 -5.46
N ARG A 377 -25.35 -15.99 -6.58
CA ARG A 377 -26.79 -15.76 -6.68
C ARG A 377 -27.57 -16.56 -5.65
N LEU A 378 -27.14 -17.78 -5.29
CA LEU A 378 -27.85 -18.59 -4.29
C LEU A 378 -27.62 -18.13 -2.85
N VAL A 379 -26.47 -17.52 -2.55
CA VAL A 379 -26.17 -17.00 -1.21
C VAL A 379 -26.85 -15.64 -0.98
N TYR A 380 -27.07 -14.85 -2.04
CA TYR A 380 -27.64 -13.49 -1.93
C TYR A 380 -29.07 -13.33 -2.48
N ALA A 381 -29.70 -14.36 -3.06
CA ALA A 381 -31.10 -14.29 -3.52
C ALA A 381 -32.16 -14.65 -2.44
N ARG A 382 -31.84 -14.48 -1.16
CA ARG A 382 -32.86 -14.48 -0.09
C ARG A 382 -32.92 -13.13 0.60
N SER A 383 -33.69 -12.23 0.00
CA SER A 383 -34.56 -11.26 0.67
C SER A 383 -35.52 -10.68 -0.35
#